data_AF-A0A423TP01-F1
#
_entry.id   AF-A0A423TP01-F1
#
_cell.length_a   1.000
_cell.length_b   1.000
_cell.length_c   1.000
_cell.angle_alpha   90.00
_cell.angle_beta   90.00
_cell.angle_gamma   90.00
#
_symmetry.space_group_name_H-M   'P 1'
#
loop_
_entity.id
_entity.type
_entity.pdbx_description
1 polymer ?
#
loop_
_entity_poly.entity_id
_entity_poly.type
_entity_poly.pdbx_seq_one_letter_code
_entity_poly.pdbx_strand_id
1 'polypeptide(L)'
;MSMEALALPTPEKVGHSGNMSYSWTVSAVLLVALVVVVSGQRRPAPSFPSRTELELALNNPSTVRKALICIRGYQCKLPYGQLLRQAGPELIMTGRCPFHVCKNRREQELAKWMILKIQEKYPELFYNAVNDLSRRG
;
A
#
# COMPACT_ATOMS: atom_id res chain seq x y z
N MET A 1 -39.80 -32.70 80.13
CA MET A 1 -39.25 -32.75 78.75
C MET A 1 -38.35 -31.53 78.62
N SER A 2 -37.08 -31.69 79.01
CA SER A 2 -35.89 -31.78 78.13
C SER A 2 -35.51 -30.39 77.60
N MET A 3 -34.55 -29.70 78.22
CA MET A 3 -33.09 -29.85 78.11
C MET A 3 -32.52 -29.33 76.77
N GLU A 4 -31.35 -28.67 76.90
CA GLU A 4 -30.33 -28.42 75.85
C GLU A 4 -30.61 -27.27 74.86
N ALA A 5 -29.65 -26.54 74.26
CA ALA A 5 -28.20 -26.36 74.41
C ALA A 5 -27.71 -25.25 73.42
N LEU A 6 -26.52 -24.70 73.70
CA LEU A 6 -25.39 -24.37 72.80
C LEU A 6 -25.51 -23.53 71.48
N ALA A 7 -24.51 -22.64 71.35
CA ALA A 7 -23.60 -22.40 70.22
C ALA A 7 -24.00 -21.55 68.97
N LEU A 8 -23.07 -20.65 68.60
CA LEU A 8 -22.95 -19.88 67.34
C LEU A 8 -22.68 -20.80 66.12
N PRO A 9 -23.10 -20.45 64.87
CA PRO A 9 -22.16 -19.84 63.87
C PRO A 9 -22.78 -18.96 62.73
N THR A 10 -21.88 -18.35 61.94
CA THR A 10 -21.90 -17.58 60.64
C THR A 10 -22.55 -18.28 59.41
N PRO A 11 -22.43 -17.88 58.11
CA PRO A 11 -22.17 -16.61 57.35
C PRO A 11 -23.31 -16.31 56.30
N GLU A 12 -23.30 -15.28 55.42
CA GLU A 12 -22.98 -15.39 53.97
C GLU A 12 -23.26 -14.07 53.19
N LYS A 13 -22.62 -13.94 52.02
CA LYS A 13 -22.32 -12.75 51.21
C LYS A 13 -23.50 -11.89 50.69
N VAL A 14 -23.30 -10.58 50.74
CA VAL A 14 -24.03 -9.55 49.98
C VAL A 14 -23.60 -9.57 48.51
N GLY A 15 -24.57 -9.61 47.60
CA GLY A 15 -24.37 -9.45 46.17
C GLY A 15 -25.48 -8.63 45.53
N HIS A 16 -25.15 -7.39 45.13
CA HIS A 16 -25.48 -6.84 43.80
C HIS A 16 -24.72 -5.53 43.56
N SER A 17 -23.82 -5.60 42.56
CA SER A 17 -23.22 -4.53 41.75
C SER A 17 -23.52 -3.08 42.13
N GLY A 18 -22.58 -2.46 42.85
CA GLY A 18 -22.29 -1.03 42.71
C GLY A 18 -20.98 -0.88 41.92
N ASN A 19 -20.88 0.14 41.08
CA ASN A 19 -19.72 1.05 41.05
C ASN A 19 -19.82 2.07 39.90
N MET A 20 -19.73 3.36 40.25
CA MET A 20 -19.17 4.40 39.39
C MET A 20 -18.66 5.53 40.29
N SER A 21 -17.53 5.35 40.98
CA SER A 21 -16.14 5.58 40.54
C SER A 21 -15.75 7.04 40.30
N TYR A 22 -15.25 7.61 41.41
CA TYR A 22 -14.17 8.56 41.64
C TYR A 22 -13.46 9.25 40.46
N SER A 23 -13.18 10.51 40.74
CA SER A 23 -12.64 11.54 39.89
C SER A 23 -11.17 11.82 40.21
N TRP A 24 -10.49 12.43 39.24
CA TRP A 24 -9.22 13.20 39.31
C TRP A 24 -7.88 12.46 39.18
N THR A 25 -7.30 12.67 37.99
CA THR A 25 -5.93 13.19 37.75
C THR A 25 -4.75 12.21 37.63
N VAL A 26 -3.92 12.54 36.64
CA VAL A 26 -2.51 12.15 36.43
C VAL A 26 -2.22 10.76 35.82
N SER A 27 -2.49 10.53 34.53
CA SER A 27 -1.72 9.55 33.69
C SER A 27 -2.03 9.63 32.19
N ALA A 28 -2.34 10.82 31.66
CA ALA A 28 -2.89 10.94 30.29
C ALA A 28 -1.88 11.24 29.16
N VAL A 29 -0.55 11.17 29.33
CA VAL A 29 0.36 11.72 28.29
C VAL A 29 1.54 10.83 27.83
N LEU A 30 1.84 9.67 28.41
CA LEU A 30 3.15 9.03 28.13
C LEU A 30 3.17 7.59 27.57
N LEU A 31 2.05 7.00 27.14
CA LEU A 31 2.03 5.59 26.69
C LEU A 31 1.29 5.31 25.37
N VAL A 32 1.14 6.29 24.48
CA VAL A 32 0.53 6.07 23.14
C VAL A 32 1.50 6.41 21.99
N ALA A 33 2.74 6.79 22.27
CA ALA A 33 3.64 7.37 21.25
C ALA A 33 4.68 6.43 20.62
N LEU A 34 4.81 5.14 21.00
CA LEU A 34 6.03 4.38 20.63
C LEU A 34 5.89 2.94 20.11
N VAL A 35 4.70 2.47 19.76
CA VAL A 35 4.59 1.16 19.09
C VAL A 35 3.59 1.15 17.94
N VAL A 36 3.49 2.25 17.18
CA VAL A 36 3.33 2.09 15.73
C VAL A 36 4.72 1.83 15.19
N VAL A 37 5.28 0.65 15.54
CA VAL A 37 6.35 0.08 14.75
C VAL A 37 5.72 -0.08 13.39
N VAL A 38 6.09 0.86 12.53
CA VAL A 38 5.99 0.78 11.09
C VAL A 38 6.26 -0.66 10.74
N SER A 39 5.22 -1.43 10.48
CA SER A 39 5.32 -2.71 9.82
C SER A 39 5.89 -2.39 8.46
N GLY A 40 7.22 -2.29 8.41
CA GLY A 40 8.04 -2.46 7.24
C GLY A 40 7.84 -3.89 6.79
N GLN A 41 6.60 -4.18 6.33
CA GLN A 41 6.32 -5.26 5.43
C GLN A 41 7.28 -4.99 4.28
N ARG A 42 8.40 -5.73 4.26
CA ARG A 42 9.25 -5.87 3.10
C ARG A 42 8.30 -6.28 1.99
N ARG A 43 7.80 -5.30 1.24
CA ARG A 43 7.03 -5.56 0.04
C ARG A 43 7.97 -6.43 -0.80
N PRO A 44 7.52 -7.60 -1.27
CA PRO A 44 8.34 -8.42 -2.14
C PRO A 44 8.94 -7.51 -3.22
N ALA A 45 10.21 -7.70 -3.53
CA ALA A 45 10.90 -6.91 -4.54
C ALA A 45 9.98 -6.80 -5.75
N PRO A 46 9.75 -5.58 -6.29
CA PRO A 46 8.73 -5.37 -7.30
C PRO A 46 9.05 -6.26 -8.50
N SER A 47 8.26 -7.31 -8.67
CA SER A 47 8.36 -8.20 -9.82
C SER A 47 7.75 -7.51 -11.03
N PHE A 48 8.25 -7.85 -12.22
CA PHE A 48 7.63 -7.39 -13.45
C PHE A 48 6.18 -7.93 -13.50
N PRO A 49 5.16 -7.06 -13.73
CA PRO A 49 3.77 -7.47 -13.71
C PRO A 49 3.46 -8.46 -14.84
N SER A 50 2.55 -9.38 -14.58
CA SER A 50 2.06 -10.31 -15.60
C SER A 50 1.24 -9.58 -16.68
N ARG A 51 1.05 -10.24 -17.83
CA ARG A 51 0.22 -9.70 -18.91
C ARG A 51 -1.20 -9.36 -18.46
N THR A 52 -1.83 -10.24 -17.69
CA THR A 52 -3.20 -10.04 -17.19
C THR A 52 -3.30 -8.83 -16.26
N GLU A 53 -2.33 -8.63 -15.38
CA GLU A 53 -2.27 -7.45 -14.51
C GLU A 53 -2.11 -6.15 -15.31
N LEU A 54 -1.29 -6.19 -16.38
CA LEU A 54 -1.14 -5.06 -17.29
C LEU A 54 -2.42 -4.79 -18.08
N GLU A 55 -3.11 -5.82 -18.58
CA GLU A 55 -4.39 -5.68 -19.28
C GLU A 55 -5.45 -5.04 -18.38
N LEU A 56 -5.55 -5.48 -17.11
CA LEU A 56 -6.43 -4.87 -16.12
C LEU A 56 -6.05 -3.40 -15.85
N ALA A 57 -4.76 -3.10 -15.73
CA ALA A 57 -4.28 -1.73 -15.53
C ALA A 57 -4.59 -0.82 -16.73
N LEU A 58 -4.43 -1.32 -17.95
CA LEU A 58 -4.74 -0.62 -19.21
C LEU A 58 -6.24 -0.38 -19.40
N ASN A 59 -7.10 -1.09 -18.67
CA ASN A 59 -8.53 -0.85 -18.66
C ASN A 59 -8.96 0.23 -17.65
N ASN A 60 -8.06 0.68 -16.78
CA ASN A 60 -8.35 1.72 -15.80
C ASN A 60 -7.59 3.04 -16.14
N PRO A 61 -8.29 4.10 -16.59
CA PRO A 61 -7.66 5.36 -16.98
C PRO A 61 -6.90 6.04 -15.82
N SER A 62 -7.39 5.89 -14.58
CA SER A 62 -6.69 6.42 -13.39
C SER A 62 -5.36 5.71 -13.14
N THR A 63 -5.31 4.40 -13.37
CA THR A 63 -4.07 3.62 -13.25
C THR A 63 -3.07 4.03 -14.32
N VAL A 64 -3.50 4.19 -15.57
CA VAL A 64 -2.64 4.65 -16.66
C VAL A 64 -2.09 6.05 -16.39
N ARG A 65 -2.92 6.99 -15.93
CA ARG A 65 -2.47 8.33 -15.54
C ARG A 65 -1.41 8.26 -14.44
N LYS A 66 -1.62 7.44 -13.40
CA LYS A 66 -0.63 7.23 -12.33
C LYS A 66 0.65 6.59 -12.84
N ALA A 67 0.57 5.65 -13.78
CA ALA A 67 1.73 5.02 -14.39
C ALA A 67 2.56 6.05 -15.18
N LEU A 68 1.93 6.90 -15.99
CA LEU A 68 2.62 7.98 -16.71
C LEU A 68 3.18 9.06 -15.76
N ILE A 69 2.55 9.30 -14.60
CA ILE A 69 3.15 10.11 -13.52
C ILE A 69 4.44 9.45 -13.00
N CYS A 70 4.44 8.13 -12.75
CA CYS A 70 5.65 7.40 -12.35
C CYS A 70 6.75 7.57 -13.40
N ILE A 71 6.43 7.34 -14.68
CA ILE A 71 7.41 7.37 -15.77
C ILE A 71 8.10 8.73 -15.86
N ARG A 72 7.37 9.83 -15.65
CA ARG A 72 7.94 11.19 -15.62
C ARG A 72 8.84 11.49 -14.41
N GLY A 73 9.07 10.51 -13.54
CA GLY A 73 9.93 10.66 -12.37
C GLY A 73 9.25 11.25 -11.14
N TYR A 74 7.93 11.49 -11.16
CA TYR A 74 7.20 11.95 -9.98
C TYR A 74 6.91 10.79 -9.01
N GLN A 75 6.62 11.13 -7.75
CA GLN A 75 6.22 10.13 -6.77
C GLN A 75 4.84 9.57 -7.13
N CYS A 76 4.73 8.25 -7.17
CA CYS A 76 3.50 7.55 -7.52
C CYS A 76 3.30 6.32 -6.62
N LYS A 77 2.05 5.99 -6.32
CA LYS A 77 1.68 4.84 -5.49
C LYS A 77 1.17 3.71 -6.38
N LEU A 78 2.08 3.04 -7.09
CA LEU A 78 1.81 1.81 -7.84
C LEU A 78 2.77 0.70 -7.37
N PRO A 79 2.34 -0.57 -7.35
CA PRO A 79 3.18 -1.68 -6.90
C PRO A 79 4.44 -1.86 -7.77
N TYR A 80 4.35 -1.57 -9.06
CA TYR A 80 5.47 -1.57 -10.02
C TYR A 80 5.97 -0.15 -10.35
N GLY A 81 5.68 0.85 -9.51
CA GLY A 81 6.02 2.26 -9.77
C GLY A 81 7.53 2.52 -9.88
N GLN A 82 8.36 1.76 -9.17
CA GLN A 82 9.82 1.85 -9.28
C GLN A 82 10.33 1.37 -10.65
N LEU A 83 9.80 0.26 -11.16
CA LEU A 83 10.15 -0.26 -12.49
C LEU A 83 9.78 0.76 -13.58
N LEU A 84 8.59 1.37 -13.46
CA LEU A 84 8.16 2.43 -14.37
C LEU A 84 9.08 3.67 -14.33
N ARG A 85 9.58 4.05 -13.15
CA ARG A 85 10.52 5.17 -13.03
C ARG A 85 11.86 4.88 -13.68
N GLN A 86 12.33 3.64 -13.57
CA GLN A 86 13.65 3.23 -14.09
C GLN A 86 13.62 2.97 -15.60
N ALA A 87 12.63 2.21 -16.09
CA ALA A 87 12.55 1.82 -17.50
C ALA A 87 11.68 2.76 -18.34
N GLY A 88 10.69 3.42 -17.74
CA GLY A 88 9.65 4.16 -18.45
C GLY A 88 10.17 5.26 -19.37
N PRO A 89 11.08 6.15 -18.93
CA PRO A 89 11.58 7.22 -19.79
C PRO A 89 12.20 6.69 -21.08
N GLU A 90 13.12 5.73 -20.97
CA GLU A 90 13.78 5.13 -22.12
C GLU A 90 12.79 4.35 -22.99
N LEU A 91 11.86 3.63 -22.36
CA LEU A 91 10.84 2.86 -23.06
C LEU A 91 9.88 3.74 -23.86
N ILE A 92 9.48 4.91 -23.33
CA ILE A 92 8.66 5.88 -24.05
C ILE A 92 9.45 6.53 -25.20
N MET A 93 10.69 6.96 -24.95
CA MET A 93 11.48 7.73 -25.92
C MET A 93 12.06 6.89 -27.04
N THR A 94 12.45 5.64 -26.75
CA THR A 94 13.19 4.78 -27.69
C THR A 94 12.45 3.49 -28.06
N GLY A 95 11.37 3.17 -27.35
CA GLY A 95 10.68 1.89 -27.50
C GLY A 95 11.45 0.68 -26.94
N ARG A 96 12.51 0.91 -26.15
CA ARG A 96 13.37 -0.14 -25.56
C ARG A 96 13.30 -0.10 -24.04
N CYS A 97 13.22 -1.28 -23.41
CA CYS A 97 13.37 -1.37 -21.97
C CYS A 97 14.85 -1.60 -21.63
N PRO A 98 15.43 -0.90 -20.64
CA PRO A 98 16.81 -1.15 -20.23
C PRO A 98 17.00 -2.58 -19.71
N PHE A 99 18.10 -3.23 -20.09
CA PHE A 99 18.40 -4.63 -19.69
C PHE A 99 18.55 -4.83 -18.18
N HIS A 100 18.92 -3.77 -17.44
CA HIS A 100 19.01 -3.83 -15.97
C HIS A 100 17.63 -3.82 -15.29
N VAL A 101 16.56 -3.46 -16.03
CA VAL A 101 15.17 -3.52 -15.55
C VAL A 101 14.41 -4.70 -16.15
N CYS A 102 14.42 -4.82 -17.50
CA CYS A 102 13.83 -5.95 -18.21
C CYS A 102 14.91 -6.97 -18.54
N LYS A 103 14.99 -8.03 -17.72
CA LYS A 103 16.05 -9.04 -17.73
C LYS A 103 15.87 -10.05 -18.86
N ASN A 104 14.61 -10.34 -19.21
CA ASN A 104 14.29 -11.44 -20.13
C ASN A 104 13.55 -10.90 -21.37
N ARG A 105 13.65 -11.62 -22.49
CA ARG A 105 12.95 -11.27 -23.73
C ARG A 105 11.43 -11.09 -23.54
N ARG A 106 10.80 -11.91 -22.71
CA ARG A 106 9.38 -11.80 -22.38
C ARG A 106 9.03 -10.46 -21.72
N GLU A 107 9.87 -9.96 -20.83
CA GLU A 107 9.66 -8.67 -20.16
C GLU A 107 9.83 -7.50 -21.13
N GLN A 108 10.83 -7.58 -22.01
CA GLN A 108 11.03 -6.61 -23.10
C GLN A 108 9.79 -6.52 -24.00
N GLU A 109 9.27 -7.67 -24.43
CA GLU A 109 8.07 -7.74 -25.28
C GLU A 109 6.83 -7.22 -24.54
N LEU A 110 6.65 -7.55 -23.26
CA LEU A 110 5.54 -7.05 -22.44
C LEU A 110 5.62 -5.53 -22.21
N ALA A 111 6.80 -5.00 -21.90
CA ALA A 111 7.02 -3.57 -21.71
C ALA A 111 6.69 -2.79 -22.99
N LYS A 112 7.20 -3.26 -24.14
CA LYS A 112 6.92 -2.67 -25.44
C LYS A 112 5.42 -2.74 -25.78
N TRP A 113 4.80 -3.89 -25.59
CA TRP A 113 3.37 -4.08 -25.81
C TRP A 113 2.53 -3.14 -24.93
N MET A 114 2.88 -2.97 -23.65
CA MET A 114 2.20 -2.07 -22.73
C MET A 114 2.24 -0.62 -23.22
N ILE A 115 3.42 -0.12 -23.60
CA ILE A 115 3.56 1.26 -24.10
C ILE A 115 2.78 1.48 -25.39
N LEU A 116 2.83 0.54 -26.33
CA LEU A 116 2.05 0.62 -27.56
C LEU A 116 0.54 0.69 -27.26
N LYS A 117 0.06 -0.10 -26.28
CA LYS A 117 -1.34 -0.04 -25.87
C LYS A 117 -1.73 1.25 -25.15
N ILE A 118 -0.82 1.85 -24.39
CA ILE A 118 -1.07 3.19 -23.82
C ILE A 118 -1.14 4.23 -24.93
N GLN A 119 -0.24 4.18 -25.91
CA GLN A 119 -0.25 5.10 -27.06
C GLN A 119 -1.53 4.97 -27.88
N GLU A 120 -1.97 3.74 -28.17
CA GLU A 120 -3.18 3.45 -28.95
C GLU A 120 -4.46 3.91 -28.21
N LYS A 121 -4.57 3.60 -26.91
CA LYS A 121 -5.81 3.81 -26.14
C LYS A 121 -5.90 5.17 -25.44
N TYR A 122 -4.76 5.77 -25.11
CA TYR A 122 -4.66 7.04 -24.37
C TYR A 122 -3.67 8.01 -25.03
N PRO A 123 -3.84 8.34 -26.33
CA PRO A 123 -2.85 9.09 -27.10
C PRO A 123 -2.51 10.44 -26.47
N GLU A 124 -3.51 11.20 -26.00
CA GLU A 124 -3.27 12.50 -25.36
C GLU A 124 -2.41 12.40 -24.11
N LEU A 125 -2.68 11.42 -23.24
CA LEU A 125 -1.87 11.20 -22.03
C LEU A 125 -0.46 10.76 -22.39
N PHE A 126 -0.32 9.93 -23.42
CA PHE A 126 0.97 9.45 -23.91
C PHE A 126 1.82 10.60 -24.47
N TYR A 127 1.29 11.40 -25.39
CA TYR A 127 2.02 12.54 -25.97
C TYR A 127 2.36 13.61 -24.95
N ASN A 128 1.49 13.86 -23.97
CA ASN A 128 1.81 14.75 -22.85
C ASN A 128 3.01 14.21 -22.03
N ALA A 129 3.08 12.90 -21.80
CA ALA A 129 4.22 12.29 -21.12
C ALA A 129 5.51 12.38 -21.95
N VAL A 130 5.44 12.17 -23.26
CA VAL A 130 6.58 12.36 -24.18
C VAL A 130 7.08 13.80 -24.12
N ASN A 131 6.18 14.79 -24.27
CA ASN A 131 6.54 16.20 -24.24
C ASN A 131 7.18 16.61 -22.90
N ASP A 132 6.67 16.12 -21.78
CA ASP A 132 7.25 16.36 -20.45
C ASP A 132 8.65 15.77 -20.31
N LEU A 133 8.90 14.57 -20.88
CA LEU A 133 10.21 13.93 -20.85
C LEU A 133 11.21 14.67 -21.75
N SER A 134 10.80 15.08 -22.96
CA SER A 134 11.65 15.82 -23.90
C SER A 134 12.08 17.19 -23.38
N ARG A 135 11.31 17.83 -22.48
CA ARG A 135 11.68 19.10 -21.84
C ARG A 135 12.71 18.95 -20.72
N ARG A 136 12.96 17.72 -20.26
CA ARG A 136 13.84 17.42 -19.10
C ARG A 136 15.18 16.83 -19.50
N GLY A 137 15.31 16.29 -20.72
CA GLY A 137 16.56 15.79 -21.29
C GLY A 137 17.32 16.89 -22.01
#